data_AF-A0A662FW26-F1
#
_entry.id   AF-A0A662FW26-F1
#
_cell.length_a   1.000
_cell.length_b   1.000
_cell.length_c   1.000
_cell.angle_alpha   90.00
_cell.angle_beta   90.00
_cell.angle_gamma   90.00
#
_symmetry.space_group_name_H-M   'P 1'
#
loop_
_entity.id
_entity.type
_entity.pdbx_description
1 polymer ?
#
loop_
_entity_poly.entity_id
_entity_poly.type
_entity_poly.pdbx_seq_one_letter_code
_entity_poly.pdbx_strand_id
1 'polypeptide(L)'
;AVLERYAESEKVSKEQVLKELKVGISDIDELSWHKIWRYLLEDNIVIKVDERFVKLSTIPSEEPWIGRYNAFQIPAYYRVLGTIAERGSFNITAEDVLRNEMNTYLRR
;
A
#
# COMPACT_ATOMS: atom_id res chain seq x y z
N ALA A 1 7.40 -11.35 7.80
CA ALA A 1 6.74 -10.65 6.66
C ALA A 1 7.31 -9.22 6.52
N VAL A 2 7.13 -8.53 5.37
CA VAL A 2 7.74 -7.19 5.09
C VAL A 2 7.53 -6.15 6.22
N LEU A 3 6.33 -6.15 6.82
CA LEU A 3 5.95 -5.20 7.86
C LEU A 3 6.64 -5.48 9.20
N GLU A 4 6.86 -6.76 9.52
CA GLU A 4 7.62 -7.18 10.71
C GLU A 4 9.09 -6.82 10.53
N ARG A 5 9.65 -7.11 9.34
CA ARG A 5 11.03 -6.72 9.00
C ARG A 5 11.23 -5.20 9.13
N TYR A 6 10.27 -4.41 8.64
CA TYR A 6 10.25 -2.96 8.81
C TYR A 6 10.23 -2.55 10.29
N ALA A 7 9.29 -3.11 11.07
CA ALA A 7 9.13 -2.80 12.49
C ALA A 7 10.40 -3.08 13.31
N GLU A 8 11.01 -4.25 13.10
CA GLU A 8 12.23 -4.68 13.77
C GLU A 8 13.42 -3.80 13.38
N SER A 9 13.62 -3.55 12.08
CA SER A 9 14.77 -2.82 11.56
C SER A 9 14.76 -1.35 11.98
N GLU A 10 13.59 -0.69 11.91
CA GLU A 10 13.45 0.72 12.27
C GLU A 10 13.08 0.94 13.75
N LYS A 11 12.91 -0.14 14.52
CA LYS A 11 12.51 -0.13 15.94
C LYS A 11 11.23 0.68 16.17
N VAL A 12 10.26 0.51 15.28
CA VAL A 12 8.96 1.18 15.35
C VAL A 12 7.89 0.22 15.88
N SER A 13 6.92 0.77 16.61
CA SER A 13 5.81 -0.01 17.14
C SER A 13 4.83 -0.42 16.04
N LYS A 14 4.01 -1.44 16.30
CA LYS A 14 2.92 -1.86 15.42
C LYS A 14 1.98 -0.69 15.07
N GLU A 15 1.69 0.17 16.04
CA GLU A 15 0.83 1.34 15.87
C GLU A 15 1.47 2.36 14.92
N GLN A 16 2.79 2.54 14.98
CA GLN A 16 3.52 3.41 14.06
C GLN A 16 3.50 2.83 12.63
N VAL A 17 3.71 1.52 12.47
CA VAL A 17 3.59 0.84 11.17
C VAL A 17 2.19 1.05 10.58
N LEU A 18 1.14 0.81 11.36
CA LEU A 18 -0.25 0.99 10.91
C LEU A 18 -0.54 2.45 10.54
N LYS A 19 0.01 3.41 11.29
CA LYS A 19 -0.13 4.84 10.98
C LYS A 19 0.54 5.19 9.65
N GLU A 20 1.77 4.74 9.42
CA GLU A 20 2.46 5.01 8.15
C GLU A 20 1.77 4.32 6.97
N LEU A 21 1.31 3.08 7.14
CA LEU A 21 0.50 2.40 6.12
C LEU A 21 -0.77 3.20 5.81
N LYS A 22 -1.48 3.67 6.82
CA LYS A 22 -2.73 4.42 6.62
C LYS A 22 -2.49 5.70 5.82
N VAL A 23 -1.43 6.45 6.12
CA VAL A 23 -1.06 7.67 5.38
C VAL A 23 -0.69 7.33 3.94
N GLY A 24 0.22 6.37 3.73
CA GLY A 24 0.68 6.01 2.39
C GLY A 24 -0.35 5.26 1.53
N ILE A 25 -1.44 4.75 2.13
CA ILE A 25 -2.56 4.16 1.38
C ILE A 25 -3.61 5.21 1.02
N SER A 26 -3.78 6.26 1.83
CA SER A 26 -4.63 7.39 1.46
C SER A 26 -4.05 8.23 0.33
N ASP A 27 -2.72 8.32 0.25
CA ASP A 27 -2.01 8.89 -0.88
C ASP A 27 -0.74 8.06 -1.16
N ILE A 28 -0.76 7.35 -2.28
CA ILE A 28 0.32 6.44 -2.67
C ILE A 28 1.59 7.19 -3.04
N ASP A 29 1.47 8.43 -3.50
CA ASP A 29 2.65 9.25 -3.76
C ASP A 29 3.29 9.70 -2.45
N GLU A 30 2.49 9.87 -1.39
CA GLU A 30 3.03 10.15 -0.06
C GLU A 30 3.82 8.99 0.54
N LEU A 31 3.52 7.75 0.13
CA LEU A 31 4.19 6.54 0.64
C LEU A 31 5.72 6.68 0.56
N SER A 32 6.25 7.27 -0.53
CA SER A 32 7.70 7.47 -0.73
C SER A 32 8.41 8.39 0.28
N TRP A 33 7.66 9.17 1.06
CA TRP A 33 8.20 9.98 2.17
C TRP A 33 8.34 9.18 3.48
N HIS A 34 7.78 7.97 3.53
CA HIS A 34 7.81 7.11 4.70
C HIS A 34 8.86 6.00 4.55
N LYS A 35 9.49 5.64 5.67
CA LYS A 35 10.56 4.63 5.65
C LYS A 35 10.05 3.26 5.21
N ILE A 36 8.78 2.94 5.52
CA ILE A 36 8.13 1.69 5.13
C ILE A 36 8.16 1.45 3.62
N TRP A 37 8.13 2.50 2.81
CA TRP A 37 8.16 2.41 1.35
C TRP A 37 9.39 1.69 0.83
N ARG A 38 10.57 1.92 1.41
CA ARG A 38 11.80 1.23 0.99
C ARG A 38 11.65 -0.29 1.12
N TYR A 39 11.04 -0.75 2.22
CA TYR A 39 10.82 -2.18 2.47
C TYR A 39 9.78 -2.77 1.52
N LEU A 40 8.71 -2.02 1.22
CA LEU A 40 7.71 -2.43 0.23
C LEU A 40 8.30 -2.48 -1.19
N LEU A 41 9.23 -1.57 -1.52
CA LEU A 41 9.92 -1.52 -2.80
C LEU A 41 10.88 -2.71 -2.95
N GLU A 42 11.68 -3.00 -1.93
CA GLU A 42 12.61 -4.14 -1.91
C GLU A 42 11.90 -5.49 -2.08
N ASP A 43 10.68 -5.61 -1.56
CA ASP A 43 9.86 -6.83 -1.66
C ASP A 43 8.95 -6.85 -2.91
N ASN A 44 9.11 -5.92 -3.85
CA ASN A 44 8.31 -5.82 -5.08
C ASN A 44 6.80 -5.69 -4.82
N ILE A 45 6.43 -5.08 -3.70
CA ILE A 45 5.04 -4.78 -3.36
C ILE A 45 4.60 -3.47 -4.02
N VAL A 46 5.49 -2.48 -3.99
CA VAL A 46 5.36 -1.21 -4.72
C VAL A 46 6.46 -1.07 -5.76
N ILE A 47 6.18 -0.31 -6.81
CA ILE A 47 7.12 0.06 -7.85
C ILE A 47 7.16 1.58 -7.98
N LYS A 48 8.30 2.08 -8.49
CA LYS A 48 8.37 3.46 -8.94
C LYS A 48 7.71 3.60 -10.30
N VAL A 49 6.82 4.58 -10.39
CA VAL A 49 6.34 5.11 -11.66
C VAL A 49 7.32 6.20 -12.09
N ASP A 50 8.17 5.87 -13.07
CA ASP A 50 9.17 6.80 -13.61
C ASP A 50 8.96 7.08 -15.10
N GLU A 51 9.79 7.97 -15.66
CA GLU A 51 9.70 8.37 -17.07
C GLU A 51 9.72 7.19 -18.05
N ARG A 52 10.33 6.06 -17.70
CA ARG A 52 10.38 4.88 -18.58
C ARG A 52 8.99 4.27 -18.69
N PHE A 53 8.25 4.17 -17.58
CA PHE A 53 6.86 3.70 -17.61
C PHE A 53 5.95 4.64 -18.40
N VAL A 54 6.08 5.95 -18.18
CA VAL A 54 5.27 6.96 -18.88
C VAL A 54 5.54 6.98 -20.39
N LYS A 55 6.77 6.67 -20.82
CA LYS A 55 7.14 6.62 -22.25
C LYS A 55 6.68 5.34 -22.94
N LEU A 56 6.43 4.25 -22.20
CA LEU A 56 6.06 2.95 -22.76
C LEU A 56 4.54 2.77 -22.89
N SER A 57 3.75 3.41 -22.04
CA SER A 57 2.30 3.29 -22.06
C SER A 57 1.62 4.42 -21.29
N THR A 58 0.36 4.72 -21.62
CA THR A 58 -0.50 5.54 -20.77
C THR A 58 -0.72 4.83 -19.43
N ILE A 59 -0.40 5.52 -18.35
CA ILE A 59 -0.60 5.00 -16.99
C ILE A 59 -2.08 5.15 -16.63
N PRO A 60 -2.76 4.08 -16.17
CA PRO A 60 -4.15 4.16 -15.75
C PRO A 60 -4.26 5.02 -14.49
N SER A 61 -4.72 6.27 -14.64
CA SER A 61 -4.86 7.21 -13.52
C SER A 61 -6.16 7.04 -12.72
N GLU A 62 -7.05 6.17 -13.17
CA GLU A 62 -8.34 5.92 -12.51
C GLU A 62 -8.25 4.90 -11.37
N GLU A 63 -7.15 4.13 -11.33
CA GLU A 63 -6.99 3.05 -10.36
C GLU A 63 -6.41 3.56 -9.04
N PRO A 64 -7.04 3.27 -7.89
CA PRO A 64 -6.65 3.84 -6.61
C PRO A 64 -5.30 3.31 -6.10
N TRP A 65 -4.75 2.26 -6.71
CA TRP A 65 -3.44 1.70 -6.37
C TRP A 65 -2.28 2.24 -7.25
N ILE A 66 -2.56 3.21 -8.13
CA ILE A 66 -1.60 3.80 -9.07
C ILE A 66 -1.53 5.31 -8.81
N GLY A 67 -0.41 5.77 -8.27
CA GLY A 67 -0.06 7.18 -8.13
C GLY A 67 0.83 7.68 -9.27
N ARG A 68 1.25 8.94 -9.19
CA ARG A 68 2.12 9.59 -10.17
C ARG A 68 3.56 9.10 -10.10
N TYR A 69 4.04 8.79 -8.91
CA TYR A 69 5.44 8.43 -8.63
C TYR A 69 5.57 7.01 -8.09
N ASN A 70 4.50 6.47 -7.51
CA ASN A 70 4.48 5.14 -6.94
C ASN A 70 3.21 4.38 -7.36
N ALA A 71 3.31 3.08 -7.50
CA ALA A 71 2.16 2.22 -7.69
C ALA A 71 2.36 0.91 -6.93
N PHE A 72 1.27 0.28 -6.49
CA PHE A 72 1.36 -1.13 -6.10
C PHE A 72 1.54 -1.99 -7.35
N GLN A 73 2.43 -2.97 -7.27
CA GLN A 73 2.74 -3.83 -8.41
C GLN A 73 1.52 -4.64 -8.87
N ILE A 74 0.68 -5.05 -7.92
CA ILE A 74 -0.62 -5.68 -8.19
C ILE A 74 -1.70 -5.12 -7.26
N PRO A 75 -2.97 -5.11 -7.69
CA PRO A 75 -4.07 -4.56 -6.90
C PRO A 75 -4.24 -5.27 -5.53
N ALA A 76 -3.94 -6.57 -5.48
CA ALA A 76 -4.10 -7.37 -4.26
C ALA A 76 -3.25 -6.84 -3.09
N TYR A 77 -2.04 -6.32 -3.35
CA TYR A 77 -1.23 -5.74 -2.28
C TYR A 77 -1.86 -4.50 -1.69
N TYR A 78 -2.37 -3.60 -2.54
CA TYR A 78 -3.10 -2.41 -2.10
C TYR A 78 -4.31 -2.79 -1.24
N ARG A 79 -5.09 -3.79 -1.67
CA ARG A 79 -6.28 -4.24 -0.92
C ARG A 79 -5.94 -4.86 0.43
N VAL A 80 -4.91 -5.71 0.48
CA VAL A 80 -4.47 -6.38 1.71
C VAL A 80 -3.92 -5.36 2.70
N LEU A 81 -2.99 -4.50 2.27
CA LEU A 81 -2.43 -3.48 3.16
C LEU A 81 -3.47 -2.44 3.56
N GLY A 82 -4.42 -2.11 2.68
CA GLY A 82 -5.53 -1.21 2.98
C GLY A 82 -6.43 -1.77 4.06
N THR A 83 -6.78 -3.05 3.95
CA THR A 83 -7.56 -3.77 4.97
C THR A 83 -6.83 -3.82 6.31
N ILE A 84 -5.50 -4.04 6.31
CA ILE A 84 -4.67 -4.00 7.51
C ILE A 84 -4.73 -2.60 8.16
N ALA A 85 -4.55 -1.55 7.36
CA ALA A 85 -4.53 -0.17 7.83
C ALA A 85 -5.90 0.28 8.39
N GLU A 86 -6.99 -0.09 7.71
CA GLU A 86 -8.34 0.26 8.13
C GLU A 86 -8.79 -0.49 9.39
N ARG A 87 -8.45 -1.77 9.50
CA ARG A 87 -8.75 -2.56 10.71
C ARG A 87 -7.80 -2.32 11.86
N GLY A 88 -6.62 -1.75 11.61
CA GLY A 88 -5.57 -1.61 12.61
C GLY A 88 -5.00 -2.97 13.07
N SER A 89 -5.02 -3.99 12.20
CA SER A 89 -4.59 -5.35 12.55
C SER A 89 -3.80 -6.00 11.42
N PHE A 90 -2.69 -6.64 11.76
CA PHE A 90 -1.95 -7.51 10.84
C PHE A 90 -2.59 -8.90 10.70
N ASN A 91 -3.43 -9.30 11.65
CA ASN A 91 -4.17 -10.55 11.58
C ASN A 91 -5.48 -10.30 10.82
N ILE A 92 -5.45 -10.53 9.51
CA ILE A 92 -6.59 -10.42 8.61
C ILE A 92 -6.71 -11.68 7.74
N THR A 93 -7.92 -11.98 7.32
CA THR A 93 -8.24 -13.09 6.43
C THR A 93 -8.59 -12.58 5.04
N ALA A 94 -8.65 -13.50 4.06
CA ALA A 94 -9.15 -13.15 2.73
C ALA A 94 -10.60 -12.63 2.77
N GLU A 95 -11.45 -13.18 3.65
CA GLU A 95 -12.82 -12.71 3.82
C GLU A 95 -12.88 -11.26 4.29
N ASP A 96 -11.95 -10.86 5.17
CA ASP A 96 -11.87 -9.49 5.66
C ASP A 96 -11.57 -8.50 4.52
N VAL A 97 -10.66 -8.88 3.62
CA VAL A 97 -10.33 -8.09 2.43
C VAL A 97 -11.55 -7.97 1.52
N LEU A 98 -12.20 -9.09 1.19
CA LEU A 98 -13.39 -9.10 0.32
C LEU A 98 -14.54 -8.26 0.91
N ARG A 99 -14.78 -8.38 2.22
CA ARG A 99 -15.81 -7.60 2.92
C ARG A 99 -15.49 -6.11 2.90
N ASN A 100 -14.22 -5.74 3.06
CA ASN A 100 -13.79 -4.36 3.02
C ASN A 100 -14.01 -3.73 1.63
N GLU A 101 -13.68 -4.49 0.60
CA GLU A 101 -13.91 -4.12 -0.79
C GLU A 101 -15.40 -3.89 -1.06
N MET A 102 -16.26 -4.85 -0.70
CA MET A 102 -17.71 -4.70 -0.86
C MET A 102 -18.25 -3.44 -0.17
N ASN A 103 -17.80 -3.15 1.05
CA ASN A 103 -18.21 -1.94 1.78
C ASN A 103 -17.77 -0.66 1.09
N THR A 104 -16.60 -0.67 0.45
CA THR A 104 -16.08 0.50 -0.28
C THR A 104 -16.92 0.78 -1.53
N TYR A 105 -17.33 -0.25 -2.27
CA TYR A 105 -18.21 -0.10 -3.43
C TYR A 105 -19.63 0.36 -3.06
N LEU A 106 -20.15 -0.02 -1.90
CA LEU A 106 -21.48 0.39 -1.44
C LEU A 106 -21.53 1.85 -0.92
N ARG A 107 -20.38 2.49 -0.71
CA ARG A 107 -20.27 3.88 -0.20
C ARG A 107 -19.95 4.92 -1.28
N ARG A 108 -19.69 4.49 -2.51
CA ARG A 108 -19.51 5.35 -3.69
C ARG A 108 -20.83 5.51 -4.43
#